data_AF-A0A6J0Y995-F1
#
_entry.id   AF-A0A6J0Y995-F1
#
_cell.length_a   1.000
_cell.length_b   1.000
_cell.length_c   1.000
_cell.angle_alpha   90.00
_cell.angle_beta   90.00
_cell.angle_gamma   90.00
#
_symmetry.space_group_name_H-M   'P 1'
#
loop_
_entity.id
_entity.type
_entity.pdbx_description
1 polymer ?
#
loop_
_entity_poly.entity_id
_entity_poly.type
_entity_poly.pdbx_seq_one_letter_code
_entity_poly.pdbx_strand_id
1 'polypeptide(L)'
;MDRAEHIKKYLDQEKEAGKYHKQIKIEENATGFSYESLFQEYLSETVTEVWIEDPYIRHTHQLYNFLRFCEMLVKRPCKVKTIHLLTSLDEGTGKEQQSSGLEEIKQSLRNHGVHLELEYSSSIHDREIRFNNGWMIKIGRGLDYFKKPQSRFSLGYCDFDLRPCHETTVDIFHNKHTKKI
;
A
#
# COMPACT_ATOMS: atom_id res chain seq x y z
N MET A 1 32.48 -19.88 -1.16
CA MET A 1 31.11 -19.38 -1.34
C MET A 1 30.69 -18.78 -0.03
N ASP A 2 30.42 -17.48 -0.02
CA ASP A 2 30.14 -16.74 1.20
C ASP A 2 28.71 -17.02 1.69
N ARG A 3 28.51 -16.96 3.01
CA ARG A 3 27.20 -17.15 3.67
C ARG A 3 26.09 -16.30 3.03
N ALA A 4 26.42 -15.11 2.55
CA ALA A 4 25.50 -14.21 1.86
C ALA A 4 25.00 -14.77 0.51
N GLU A 5 25.85 -15.45 -0.26
CA GLU A 5 25.47 -16.06 -1.53
C GLU A 5 24.50 -17.24 -1.32
N HIS A 6 24.71 -18.01 -0.25
CA HIS A 6 23.81 -19.10 0.13
C HIS A 6 22.43 -18.60 0.57
N ILE A 7 22.38 -17.54 1.38
CA ILE A 7 21.11 -16.91 1.79
C ILE A 7 20.39 -16.36 0.57
N LYS A 8 21.08 -15.66 -0.32
CA LYS A 8 20.48 -15.12 -1.55
C LYS A 8 19.89 -16.24 -2.42
N LYS A 9 20.65 -17.31 -2.68
CA LYS A 9 20.16 -18.47 -3.45
C LYS A 9 18.93 -19.12 -2.81
N TYR A 10 18.91 -19.27 -1.48
CA TYR A 10 17.77 -19.83 -0.77
C TYR A 10 16.53 -18.93 -0.88
N LEU A 11 16.68 -17.61 -0.71
CA LEU A 11 15.57 -16.66 -0.88
C LEU A 11 15.04 -16.65 -2.31
N ASP A 12 15.92 -16.73 -3.30
CA ASP A 12 15.52 -16.82 -4.70
C ASP A 12 14.74 -18.12 -4.99
N GLN A 13 15.15 -19.25 -4.38
CA GLN A 13 14.43 -20.53 -4.45
C GLN A 13 13.04 -20.47 -3.78
N GLU A 14 12.93 -19.87 -2.59
CA GLU A 14 11.65 -19.71 -1.90
C GLU A 14 10.71 -18.78 -2.66
N LYS A 15 11.24 -17.72 -3.29
CA LYS A 15 10.48 -16.86 -4.21
C LYS A 15 10.03 -17.62 -5.45
N GLU A 16 10.86 -18.49 -6.00
CA GLU A 16 10.53 -19.35 -7.14
C GLU A 16 9.48 -20.41 -6.80
N ALA A 17 9.51 -20.95 -5.60
CA ALA A 17 8.53 -21.92 -5.10
C ALA A 17 7.21 -21.28 -4.65
N GLY A 18 7.09 -19.94 -4.68
CA GLY A 18 5.92 -19.21 -4.17
C GLY A 18 5.74 -19.30 -2.64
N LYS A 19 6.81 -19.64 -1.92
CA LYS A 19 6.80 -19.85 -0.45
C LYS A 19 7.43 -18.71 0.34
N TYR A 20 7.96 -17.70 -0.35
CA TYR A 20 8.52 -16.53 0.33
C TYR A 20 7.44 -15.85 1.18
N HIS A 21 7.70 -15.80 2.49
CA HIS A 21 6.91 -15.06 3.48
C HIS A 21 7.87 -14.30 4.40
N LYS A 22 7.62 -13.01 4.55
CA LYS A 22 8.31 -12.14 5.52
C LYS A 22 7.25 -11.40 6.30
N GLN A 23 7.35 -11.43 7.63
CA GLN A 23 6.48 -10.66 8.50
C GLN A 23 7.27 -9.52 9.14
N ILE A 24 6.68 -8.33 9.16
CA ILE A 24 7.18 -7.16 9.88
C ILE A 24 6.13 -6.82 10.95
N LYS A 25 6.56 -6.74 12.21
CA LYS A 25 5.72 -6.24 13.30
C LYS A 25 6.00 -4.76 13.50
N ILE A 26 4.97 -3.93 13.30
CA ILE A 26 5.01 -2.51 13.66
C ILE A 26 4.53 -2.43 15.10
N GLU A 27 5.45 -2.15 16.02
CA GLU A 27 5.14 -2.00 17.45
C GLU A 27 4.33 -0.72 17.71
N GLU A 28 3.59 -0.71 18.83
CA GLU A 28 2.81 0.46 19.26
C GLU A 28 3.72 1.69 19.42
N ASN A 29 3.32 2.82 18.82
CA ASN A 29 4.08 4.08 18.74
C ASN A 29 5.38 4.04 17.93
N ALA A 30 5.67 2.96 17.21
CA ALA A 30 6.86 2.91 16.35
C ALA A 30 6.81 3.95 15.22
N THR A 31 7.99 4.33 14.72
CA THR A 31 8.21 5.30 13.64
C THR A 31 9.11 4.68 12.56
N GLY A 32 9.30 5.36 11.42
CA GLY A 32 10.10 4.89 10.29
C GLY A 32 9.35 3.98 9.32
N PHE A 33 8.01 4.04 9.35
CA PHE A 33 7.12 3.23 8.53
C PHE A 33 6.28 4.09 7.61
N SER A 34 6.86 5.10 6.94
CA SER A 34 6.17 5.69 5.80
C SER A 34 5.91 4.64 4.72
N TYR A 35 4.99 4.90 3.80
CA TYR A 35 4.78 3.99 2.68
C TYR A 35 6.05 3.79 1.85
N GLU A 36 6.81 4.86 1.62
CA GLU A 36 8.07 4.76 0.90
C GLU A 36 9.04 3.81 1.63
N SER A 37 9.23 3.98 2.93
CA SER A 37 10.06 3.09 3.75
C SER A 37 9.58 1.64 3.73
N LEU A 38 8.27 1.41 3.79
CA LEU A 38 7.68 0.08 3.86
C LEU A 38 7.70 -0.66 2.51
N PHE A 39 7.46 0.03 1.40
CA PHE A 39 7.26 -0.59 0.08
C PHE A 39 8.46 -0.50 -0.86
N GLN A 40 9.45 0.36 -0.60
CA GLN A 40 10.61 0.57 -1.49
C GLN A 40 11.32 -0.72 -1.95
N GLU A 41 11.41 -1.75 -1.10
CA GLU A 41 12.07 -3.02 -1.43
C GLU A 41 11.29 -3.84 -2.49
N TYR A 42 9.97 -3.61 -2.59
CA TYR A 42 9.05 -4.38 -3.43
C TYR A 42 8.65 -3.63 -4.71
N LEU A 43 9.03 -2.36 -4.79
CA LEU A 43 8.81 -1.48 -5.93
C LEU A 43 10.05 -1.44 -6.85
N SER A 44 9.81 -1.51 -8.14
CA SER A 44 10.85 -1.45 -9.17
C SER A 44 10.27 -0.93 -10.48
N GLU A 45 11.13 -0.72 -11.49
CA GLU A 45 10.67 -0.31 -12.83
C GLU A 45 9.73 -1.32 -13.50
N THR A 46 9.69 -2.57 -13.03
CA THR A 46 8.81 -3.61 -13.59
C THR A 46 7.38 -3.51 -13.06
N VAL A 47 7.14 -2.71 -12.03
CA VAL A 47 5.79 -2.49 -11.51
C VAL A 47 5.07 -1.50 -12.42
N THR A 48 4.05 -1.99 -13.12
CA THR A 48 3.21 -1.18 -14.01
C THR A 48 1.74 -1.18 -13.61
N GLU A 49 1.34 -2.12 -12.74
CA GLU A 49 -0.05 -2.29 -12.33
C GLU A 49 -0.12 -2.73 -10.86
N VAL A 50 -1.05 -2.13 -10.12
CA VAL A 50 -1.20 -2.29 -8.68
C VAL A 50 -2.67 -2.52 -8.34
N TRP A 51 -2.95 -3.51 -7.49
CA TRP A 51 -4.28 -3.74 -6.91
C TRP A 51 -4.25 -3.49 -5.41
N ILE A 52 -5.27 -2.82 -4.91
CA ILE A 52 -5.39 -2.43 -3.50
C ILE A 52 -6.82 -2.78 -3.09
N GLU A 53 -6.94 -3.74 -2.18
CA GLU A 53 -8.17 -4.04 -1.47
C GLU A 53 -8.01 -3.47 -0.06
N ASP A 54 -8.78 -2.43 0.26
CA ASP A 54 -8.80 -1.84 1.60
C ASP A 54 -10.20 -1.31 1.90
N PRO A 55 -10.96 -1.93 2.83
CA PRO A 55 -12.32 -1.51 3.12
C PRO A 55 -12.41 -0.15 3.82
N TYR A 56 -11.30 0.43 4.31
CA TYR A 56 -11.33 1.62 5.15
C TYR A 56 -10.85 2.88 4.42
N ILE A 57 -11.02 3.01 3.11
CA ILE A 57 -10.74 4.26 2.40
C ILE A 57 -11.99 5.14 2.38
N ARG A 58 -12.38 5.69 3.53
CA ARG A 58 -13.68 6.41 3.70
C ARG A 58 -13.50 7.86 4.16
N HIS A 59 -12.80 8.08 5.26
CA HIS A 59 -12.64 9.38 5.91
C HIS A 59 -11.49 10.19 5.29
N THR A 60 -11.46 11.51 5.56
CA THR A 60 -10.48 12.44 4.97
C THR A 60 -9.02 11.99 5.15
N HIS A 61 -8.65 11.53 6.35
CA HIS A 61 -7.28 11.08 6.63
C HIS A 61 -6.94 9.79 5.87
N GLN A 62 -7.92 8.92 5.62
CA GLN A 62 -7.78 7.69 4.86
C GLN A 62 -7.65 7.97 3.36
N LEU A 63 -8.39 8.97 2.85
CA LEU A 63 -8.20 9.49 1.48
C LEU A 63 -6.79 10.05 1.31
N TYR A 64 -6.29 10.81 2.28
CA TYR A 64 -4.91 11.29 2.27
C TYR A 64 -3.87 10.17 2.42
N ASN A 65 -4.17 9.10 3.17
CA ASN A 65 -3.33 7.90 3.23
C ASN A 65 -3.23 7.26 1.84
N PHE A 66 -4.36 7.06 1.15
CA PHE A 66 -4.37 6.54 -0.21
C PHE A 66 -3.65 7.48 -1.20
N LEU A 67 -3.85 8.80 -1.09
CA LEU A 67 -3.14 9.78 -1.93
C LEU A 67 -1.62 9.67 -1.77
N ARG A 68 -1.10 9.63 -0.54
CA ARG A 68 0.35 9.45 -0.30
C ARG A 68 0.88 8.13 -0.85
N PHE A 69 0.08 7.06 -0.77
CA PHE A 69 0.44 5.78 -1.38
C PHE A 69 0.55 5.91 -2.90
N CYS A 70 -0.40 6.59 -3.54
CA CYS A 70 -0.36 6.90 -4.97
C CYS A 70 0.83 7.78 -5.36
N GLU A 71 1.17 8.80 -4.56
CA GLU A 71 2.35 9.66 -4.81
C GLU A 71 3.64 8.85 -4.87
N MET A 72 3.81 7.87 -3.98
CA MET A 72 4.94 6.94 -4.00
C MET A 72 4.97 6.10 -5.29
N LEU A 73 3.81 5.62 -5.77
CA LEU A 73 3.73 4.82 -7.00
C LEU A 73 4.02 5.63 -8.28
N VAL A 74 3.77 6.93 -8.27
CA VAL A 74 4.02 7.84 -9.40
C VAL A 74 5.49 8.32 -9.43
N LYS A 75 6.17 8.35 -8.29
CA LYS A 75 7.59 8.71 -8.19
C LYS A 75 8.48 7.66 -8.86
N ARG A 76 9.63 8.10 -9.40
CA ARG A 76 10.66 7.19 -9.93
C ARG A 76 11.25 6.35 -8.78
N PRO A 77 11.63 5.08 -9.03
CA PRO A 77 11.78 4.42 -10.33
C PRO A 77 10.50 3.79 -10.91
N CYS A 78 9.36 3.88 -10.22
CA CYS A 78 8.13 3.21 -10.62
C CYS A 78 7.59 3.72 -11.98
N LYS A 79 6.97 2.82 -12.75
CA LYS A 79 6.33 3.11 -14.05
C LYS A 79 4.85 2.68 -14.04
N VAL A 80 4.19 2.83 -12.89
CA VAL A 80 2.79 2.45 -12.70
C VAL A 80 1.90 3.19 -13.70
N LYS A 81 1.01 2.44 -14.35
CA LYS A 81 0.06 2.92 -15.35
C LYS A 81 -1.38 2.73 -14.90
N THR A 82 -1.65 1.66 -14.15
CA THR A 82 -3.01 1.36 -13.68
C THR A 82 -2.97 1.03 -12.18
N ILE A 83 -3.89 1.62 -11.44
CA ILE A 83 -4.15 1.34 -10.03
C ILE A 83 -5.61 0.88 -9.95
N HIS A 84 -5.82 -0.26 -9.32
CA HIS A 84 -7.14 -0.80 -9.01
C HIS A 84 -7.39 -0.64 -7.52
N LEU A 85 -8.41 0.12 -7.15
CA LEU A 85 -8.83 0.25 -5.76
C LEU A 85 -10.21 -0.36 -5.58
N LEU A 86 -10.28 -1.40 -4.74
CA LEU A 86 -11.51 -1.96 -4.20
C LEU A 86 -11.64 -1.52 -2.74
N THR A 87 -12.65 -0.70 -2.46
CA THR A 87 -12.96 -0.24 -1.09
C THR A 87 -14.41 -0.52 -0.75
N SER A 88 -14.77 -0.36 0.51
CA SER A 88 -16.18 -0.39 0.91
C SER A 88 -16.74 1.02 0.98
N LEU A 89 -18.04 1.15 0.69
CA LEU A 89 -18.73 2.42 0.69
C LEU A 89 -19.09 2.83 2.12
N ASP A 90 -18.97 4.11 2.45
CA ASP A 90 -19.42 4.64 3.72
C ASP A 90 -20.96 4.59 3.82
N GLU A 91 -21.47 4.16 4.98
CA GLU A 91 -22.90 4.10 5.29
C GLU A 91 -23.33 5.38 6.01
N GLY A 92 -23.63 6.44 5.24
CA GLY A 92 -24.15 7.69 5.80
C GLY A 92 -23.75 8.93 5.02
N THR A 93 -23.60 10.04 5.73
CA THR A 93 -23.22 11.35 5.16
C THR A 93 -21.77 11.39 4.64
N GLY A 94 -20.94 10.43 5.05
CA GLY A 94 -19.55 10.31 4.60
C GLY A 94 -19.39 9.85 3.15
N LYS A 95 -20.43 9.26 2.55
CA LYS A 95 -20.41 8.68 1.20
C LYS A 95 -20.06 9.70 0.11
N GLU A 96 -20.65 10.90 0.19
CA GLU A 96 -20.39 11.96 -0.79
C GLU A 96 -18.94 12.42 -0.72
N GLN A 97 -18.42 12.61 0.51
CA GLN A 97 -17.03 13.00 0.74
C GLN A 97 -16.04 11.93 0.26
N GLN A 98 -16.33 10.65 0.50
CA GLN A 98 -15.52 9.54 0.02
C GLN A 98 -15.49 9.55 -1.52
N SER A 99 -16.67 9.60 -2.15
CA SER A 99 -16.81 9.52 -3.59
C SER A 99 -16.17 10.71 -4.31
N SER A 100 -16.39 11.93 -3.82
CA SER A 100 -15.80 13.14 -4.39
C SER A 100 -14.28 13.15 -4.23
N GLY A 101 -13.77 12.79 -3.05
CA GLY A 101 -12.33 12.75 -2.79
C GLY A 101 -11.61 11.70 -3.65
N LEU A 102 -12.19 10.51 -3.81
CA LEU A 102 -11.62 9.48 -4.70
C LEU A 102 -11.68 9.89 -6.18
N GLU A 103 -12.74 10.59 -6.60
CA GLU A 103 -12.84 11.12 -7.97
C GLU A 103 -11.80 12.23 -8.22
N GLU A 104 -11.56 13.12 -7.25
CA GLU A 104 -10.49 14.12 -7.34
C GLU A 104 -9.10 13.46 -7.47
N ILE A 105 -8.82 12.43 -6.67
CA ILE A 105 -7.58 11.65 -6.76
C ILE A 105 -7.46 10.98 -8.13
N LYS A 106 -8.54 10.39 -8.64
CA LYS A 106 -8.59 9.76 -9.97
C LYS A 106 -8.23 10.73 -11.08
N GLN A 107 -8.81 11.93 -11.07
CA GLN A 107 -8.50 12.95 -12.09
C GLN A 107 -7.07 13.49 -11.95
N SER A 108 -6.58 13.67 -10.73
CA SER A 108 -5.19 14.08 -10.48
C SER A 108 -4.17 13.06 -11.00
N LEU A 109 -4.42 11.77 -10.78
CA LEU A 109 -3.60 10.68 -11.31
C LEU A 109 -3.62 10.62 -12.83
N ARG A 110 -4.80 10.86 -13.43
CA ARG A 110 -4.94 10.91 -14.90
C ARG A 110 -4.05 11.98 -15.52
N ASN A 111 -3.89 13.14 -14.87
CA ASN A 111 -2.98 14.20 -15.33
C ASN A 111 -1.50 13.77 -15.34
N HIS A 112 -1.15 12.74 -14.57
CA HIS A 112 0.17 12.12 -14.54
C HIS A 112 0.26 10.86 -15.44
N GLY A 113 -0.77 10.58 -16.24
CA GLY A 113 -0.82 9.42 -17.13
C GLY A 113 -1.03 8.09 -16.40
N VAL A 114 -1.63 8.12 -15.21
CA VAL A 114 -2.01 6.94 -14.42
C VAL A 114 -3.53 6.80 -14.38
N HIS A 115 -4.02 5.62 -14.74
CA HIS A 115 -5.43 5.27 -14.66
C HIS A 115 -5.77 4.72 -13.27
N LEU A 116 -6.83 5.22 -12.64
CA LEU A 116 -7.36 4.69 -11.40
C LEU A 116 -8.75 4.09 -11.66
N GLU A 117 -8.86 2.77 -11.48
CA GLU A 117 -10.10 2.01 -11.49
C GLU A 117 -10.63 1.91 -10.06
N LEU A 118 -11.90 2.29 -9.86
CA LEU A 118 -12.54 2.37 -8.56
C LEU A 118 -13.72 1.40 -8.53
N GLU A 119 -13.68 0.47 -7.59
CA GLU A 119 -14.78 -0.45 -7.31
C GLU A 119 -15.19 -0.36 -5.84
N TYR A 120 -16.48 -0.56 -5.59
CA TYR A 120 -17.05 -0.56 -4.26
C TYR A 120 -17.70 -1.90 -3.95
N SER A 121 -17.37 -2.48 -2.80
CA SER A 121 -18.02 -3.69 -2.30
C SER A 121 -18.27 -3.59 -0.79
N SER A 122 -19.47 -3.95 -0.35
CA SER A 122 -19.84 -3.97 1.07
C SER A 122 -19.39 -5.26 1.79
N SER A 123 -18.99 -6.30 1.05
CA SER A 123 -18.63 -7.61 1.60
C SER A 123 -17.14 -7.85 1.74
N ILE A 124 -16.30 -6.86 1.44
CA ILE A 124 -14.84 -6.99 1.57
C ILE A 124 -14.37 -6.74 3.01
N HIS A 125 -13.46 -7.60 3.46
CA HIS A 125 -12.84 -7.51 4.79
C HIS A 125 -11.32 -7.63 4.73
N ASP A 126 -10.79 -8.16 3.63
CA ASP A 126 -9.38 -8.36 3.42
C ASP A 126 -8.67 -7.03 3.15
N ARG A 127 -7.42 -6.94 3.59
CA ARG A 127 -6.51 -5.81 3.33
C ARG A 127 -5.31 -6.34 2.59
N GLU A 128 -5.27 -6.10 1.29
CA GLU A 128 -4.29 -6.72 0.40
C GLU A 128 -3.82 -5.72 -0.65
N ILE A 129 -2.52 -5.64 -0.84
CA ILE A 129 -1.88 -4.86 -1.90
C ILE A 129 -1.10 -5.84 -2.77
N ARG A 130 -1.35 -5.81 -4.07
CA ARG A 130 -0.67 -6.66 -5.05
C ARG A 130 0.03 -5.82 -6.10
N PHE A 131 1.25 -6.21 -6.42
CA PHE A 131 2.01 -5.66 -7.54
C PHE A 131 2.12 -6.70 -8.65
N ASN A 132 2.05 -6.27 -9.90
CA ASN A 132 2.12 -7.17 -11.06
C ASN A 132 3.50 -7.85 -11.25
N ASN A 133 4.50 -7.51 -10.44
CA ASN A 133 5.79 -8.20 -10.37
C ASN A 133 5.78 -9.41 -9.42
N GLY A 134 4.63 -9.75 -8.81
CA GLY A 134 4.43 -10.96 -8.00
C GLY A 134 4.43 -10.71 -6.49
N TRP A 135 4.77 -9.50 -6.02
CA TRP A 135 4.68 -9.15 -4.61
C TRP A 135 3.23 -8.93 -4.17
N MET A 136 2.92 -9.42 -2.98
CA MET A 136 1.66 -9.22 -2.30
C MET A 136 1.94 -8.86 -0.84
N ILE A 137 1.25 -7.85 -0.32
CA ILE A 137 1.44 -7.32 1.02
C ILE A 137 0.08 -7.23 1.71
N LYS A 138 -0.06 -7.88 2.86
CA LYS A 138 -1.24 -7.79 3.72
C LYS A 138 -0.90 -7.00 4.97
N ILE A 139 -1.69 -5.98 5.28
CA ILE A 139 -1.47 -5.12 6.45
C ILE A 139 -2.68 -5.24 7.36
N GLY A 140 -2.48 -5.56 8.63
CA GLY A 140 -3.58 -5.80 9.57
C GLY A 140 -4.57 -4.63 9.67
N ARG A 141 -4.11 -3.39 9.48
CA ARG A 141 -4.92 -2.16 9.48
C ARG A 141 -5.10 -1.52 8.10
N GLY A 142 -4.68 -2.19 7.02
CA GLY A 142 -4.64 -1.58 5.69
C GLY A 142 -3.69 -0.40 5.64
N LEU A 143 -4.06 0.66 4.92
CA LEU A 143 -3.31 1.92 4.85
C LEU A 143 -3.50 2.81 6.11
N ASP A 144 -4.36 2.43 7.06
CA ASP A 144 -4.73 3.27 8.21
C ASP A 144 -4.06 2.85 9.54
N TYR A 145 -2.74 2.63 9.50
CA TYR A 145 -1.94 2.31 10.69
C TYR A 145 -1.27 3.52 11.36
N PHE A 146 -1.41 4.73 10.82
CA PHE A 146 -0.82 5.93 11.43
C PHE A 146 -1.70 6.52 12.54
N LYS A 147 -1.08 7.01 13.61
CA LYS A 147 -1.78 7.78 14.63
C LYS A 147 -2.04 9.21 14.18
N LYS A 148 -3.03 9.84 14.82
CA LYS A 148 -3.24 11.29 14.72
C LYS A 148 -2.01 12.02 15.27
N PRO A 149 -1.60 13.15 14.65
CA PRO A 149 -0.48 13.95 15.14
C PRO A 149 -0.81 14.57 16.51
N GLN A 150 0.21 14.82 17.33
CA GLN A 150 0.04 15.37 18.68
C GLN A 150 -0.48 16.80 18.67
N SER A 151 -0.05 17.60 17.70
CA SER A 151 -0.46 18.99 17.54
C SER A 151 -0.41 19.42 16.06
N ARG A 152 -0.97 20.58 15.74
CA ARG A 152 -1.03 21.13 14.37
C ARG A 152 0.34 21.31 13.71
N PHE A 153 1.39 21.55 14.50
CA PHE A 153 2.75 21.80 14.04
C PHE A 153 3.76 20.86 14.73
N SER A 154 3.36 19.60 14.92
CA SER A 154 4.23 18.57 15.48
C SER A 154 5.14 17.98 14.40
N LEU A 155 6.33 17.53 14.81
CA LEU A 155 7.18 16.72 13.93
C LEU A 155 6.43 15.46 13.52
N GLY A 156 6.63 15.08 12.26
CA GLY A 156 5.90 13.99 11.63
C GLY A 156 4.51 14.36 11.13
N TYR A 157 4.11 15.64 11.09
CA TYR A 157 2.84 16.05 10.47
C TYR A 157 2.80 15.76 8.95
N CYS A 158 3.87 16.11 8.25
CA CYS A 158 3.99 15.89 6.80
C CYS A 158 4.81 14.64 6.45
N ASP A 159 5.91 14.41 7.17
CA ASP A 159 6.78 13.25 6.99
C ASP A 159 6.31 12.09 7.87
N PHE A 160 5.81 11.03 7.24
CA PHE A 160 5.21 9.91 7.95
C PHE A 160 6.25 8.93 8.51
N ASP A 161 7.53 9.05 8.14
CA ASP A 161 8.60 8.32 8.83
C ASP A 161 8.79 8.83 10.27
N LEU A 162 8.39 10.06 10.57
CA LEU A 162 8.42 10.60 11.93
C LEU A 162 7.07 10.45 12.66
N ARG A 163 6.05 9.82 12.03
CA ARG A 163 4.72 9.68 12.62
C ARG A 163 4.61 8.38 13.44
N PRO A 164 4.13 8.45 14.70
CA PRO A 164 3.85 7.24 15.47
C PRO A 164 2.76 6.38 14.82
N CYS A 165 2.97 5.07 14.81
CA CYS A 165 2.04 4.09 14.27
C CYS A 165 1.23 3.39 15.39
N HIS A 166 0.07 2.88 15.03
CA HIS A 166 -0.65 1.86 15.80
C HIS A 166 0.03 0.50 15.61
N GLU A 167 -0.05 -0.35 16.63
CA GLU A 167 0.41 -1.74 16.51
C GLU A 167 -0.29 -2.45 15.34
N THR A 168 0.49 -3.07 14.46
CA THR A 168 -0.01 -3.88 13.35
C THR A 168 1.04 -4.85 12.81
N THR A 169 0.61 -5.81 12.01
CA THR A 169 1.48 -6.73 11.28
C THR A 169 1.42 -6.44 9.78
N VAL A 170 2.55 -6.58 9.12
CA VAL A 170 2.70 -6.52 7.67
C VAL A 170 3.27 -7.85 7.20
N ASP A 171 2.45 -8.60 6.47
CA ASP A 171 2.81 -9.90 5.91
C ASP A 171 3.08 -9.74 4.41
N ILE A 172 4.30 -10.08 3.99
CA ILE A 172 4.80 -9.93 2.63
C ILE A 172 4.96 -11.31 2.02
N PHE A 173 4.40 -11.49 0.83
CA PHE A 173 4.42 -12.71 0.05
C PHE A 173 4.96 -12.43 -1.34
N HIS A 174 5.58 -13.43 -1.96
CA HIS A 174 5.94 -13.37 -3.37
C HIS A 174 5.39 -14.59 -4.10
N ASN A 175 4.48 -14.37 -5.04
CA ASN A 175 3.90 -15.43 -5.82
C ASN A 175 4.41 -15.34 -7.26
N LYS A 176 5.35 -16.20 -7.65
CA LYS A 176 5.86 -16.29 -9.03
C LYS A 176 4.89 -17.03 -9.96
N HIS A 177 3.61 -17.11 -9.58
CA HIS A 177 2.51 -17.65 -10.38
C HIS A 177 1.46 -16.57 -10.64
N THR A 178 1.84 -15.53 -11.37
CA THR A 178 0.85 -14.79 -12.17
C THR A 178 0.35 -15.77 -13.26
N LYS A 179 -0.68 -16.57 -12.94
CA LYS A 179 -1.60 -17.00 -13.99
C LYS A 179 -2.09 -15.71 -14.63
N LYS A 180 -1.71 -15.52 -15.89
CA LYS A 180 -2.42 -14.59 -16.77
C LYS A 180 -3.90 -14.92 -16.63
N ILE A 181 -4.67 -13.98 -16.08
CA ILE A 181 -6.12 -13.93 -16.37
C ILE A 181 -6.23 -13.37 -17.77
#